data_AF-A0A259LAC6-F1
#
_entry.id   AF-A0A259LAC6-F1
#
_cell.length_a   1.000
_cell.length_b   1.000
_cell.length_c   1.000
_cell.angle_alpha   90.00
_cell.angle_beta   90.00
_cell.angle_gamma   90.00
#
_symmetry.space_group_name_H-M   'P 1'
#
loop_
_entity.id
_entity.type
_entity.pdbx_description
1 polymer ?
#
loop_
_entity_poly.entity_id
_entity_poly.type
_entity_poly.pdbx_seq_one_letter_code
_entity_poly.pdbx_strand_id
1 'polypeptide(L)'
;MPPARSLIADRGYDSAWFREALAARGIDPCIPSSRSRKRPFPYDKTLYRQRHKVENLFAKLKDWRRIATRYDRCAHTFFSAICIAATVIFWL
;
A
#
# COMPACT_ATOMS: atom_id res chain seq x y z
N MET A 1 -4.59 -0.67 14.19
CA MET A 1 -4.99 0.02 12.95
C MET A 1 -5.97 1.11 13.32
N PRO A 2 -5.83 2.32 12.74
CA PRO A 2 -6.82 3.38 12.93
C PRO A 2 -8.20 2.89 12.45
N PRO A 3 -9.29 3.44 12.99
CA PRO A 3 -10.63 3.15 12.49
C PRO A 3 -10.72 3.57 11.01
N ALA A 4 -11.10 2.64 10.15
CA ALA A 4 -11.26 2.87 8.72
C ALA A 4 -12.49 2.11 8.22
N ARG A 5 -13.27 2.72 7.34
CA ARG A 5 -14.48 2.09 6.77
C ARG A 5 -14.15 1.03 5.73
N SER A 6 -13.06 1.24 4.98
CA SER A 6 -12.61 0.34 3.92
C SER A 6 -11.09 0.26 3.90
N LEU A 7 -10.56 -0.90 3.52
CA LEU A 7 -9.13 -1.13 3.33
C LEU A 7 -8.85 -1.45 1.85
N ILE A 8 -7.95 -0.70 1.23
CA ILE A 8 -7.40 -1.01 -0.10
C ILE A 8 -6.11 -1.80 0.11
N ALA A 9 -6.02 -3.01 -0.45
CA ALA A 9 -4.80 -3.80 -0.40
C ALA A 9 -4.54 -4.54 -1.71
N ASP A 10 -3.29 -4.96 -1.89
CA ASP A 10 -2.86 -5.71 -3.07
C ASP A 10 -3.47 -7.10 -3.12
N ARG A 11 -3.52 -7.66 -4.32
CA ARG A 11 -3.93 -9.05 -4.56
C ARG A 11 -3.21 -10.07 -3.67
N GLY A 12 -1.97 -9.79 -3.26
CA GLY A 12 -1.20 -10.66 -2.37
C GLY A 12 -1.84 -10.84 -0.98
N TYR A 13 -2.71 -9.91 -0.56
CA TYR A 13 -3.45 -9.97 0.70
C TYR A 13 -4.81 -10.67 0.57
N ASP A 14 -5.05 -11.40 -0.52
CA ASP A 14 -6.30 -12.15 -0.75
C ASP A 14 -6.39 -13.46 0.05
N SER A 15 -6.09 -13.42 1.34
CA SER A 15 -6.30 -14.56 2.24
C SER A 15 -7.68 -14.51 2.91
N ALA A 16 -8.28 -15.69 3.14
CA ALA A 16 -9.60 -15.77 3.77
C ALA A 16 -9.57 -15.23 5.22
N TRP A 17 -8.59 -15.69 6.01
CA TRP A 17 -8.39 -15.24 7.38
C TRP A 17 -8.22 -13.72 7.51
N PHE A 18 -7.59 -13.07 6.52
CA PHE A 18 -7.38 -11.62 6.56
C PHE A 18 -8.66 -10.87 6.26
N ARG A 19 -9.45 -11.33 5.28
CA ARG A 19 -10.79 -10.77 5.02
C ARG A 19 -11.72 -10.95 6.21
N GLU A 20 -11.69 -12.11 6.86
CA GLU A 20 -12.47 -12.39 8.08
C GLU A 20 -12.05 -11.48 9.24
N ALA A 21 -10.74 -11.30 9.45
CA ALA A 21 -10.23 -10.38 10.47
C ALA A 21 -10.62 -8.92 10.21
N LEU A 22 -10.73 -8.50 8.94
CA LEU A 22 -11.21 -7.17 8.57
C LEU A 22 -12.72 -7.03 8.80
N ALA A 23 -13.50 -8.04 8.42
CA ALA A 23 -14.94 -8.08 8.65
C ALA A 23 -15.28 -8.05 10.15
N ALA A 24 -14.54 -8.79 10.98
CA ALA A 24 -14.68 -8.78 12.44
C ALA A 24 -14.41 -7.39 13.06
N ARG A 25 -13.65 -6.54 12.36
CA ARG A 25 -13.35 -5.16 12.75
C ARG A 25 -14.28 -4.14 12.10
N GLY A 26 -15.27 -4.58 11.31
CA GLY A 26 -16.18 -3.71 10.57
C GLY A 26 -15.51 -2.97 9.40
N ILE A 27 -14.40 -3.46 8.89
CA ILE A 27 -13.64 -2.85 7.79
C ILE A 27 -13.94 -3.61 6.49
N ASP A 28 -14.39 -2.90 5.46
CA ASP A 28 -14.67 -3.51 4.15
C ASP A 28 -13.38 -3.75 3.34
N PRO A 29 -13.05 -5.01 2.96
CA PRO A 29 -11.85 -5.31 2.20
C PRO A 29 -12.01 -5.03 0.70
N CYS A 30 -11.46 -3.91 0.23
CA CYS A 30 -11.29 -3.61 -1.19
C CYS A 30 -10.00 -4.28 -1.73
N ILE A 31 -10.04 -5.61 -1.83
CA ILE A 31 -8.90 -6.44 -2.24
C ILE A 31 -9.30 -7.24 -3.48
N PRO A 32 -8.56 -7.14 -4.61
CA PRO A 32 -8.84 -7.95 -5.78
C PRO A 32 -8.51 -9.42 -5.49
N SER A 33 -9.33 -10.32 -6.02
CA SER A 33 -9.09 -11.75 -5.85
C SER A 33 -7.82 -12.22 -6.57
N SER A 34 -7.17 -13.21 -5.96
CA SER A 34 -6.05 -13.96 -6.51
C SER A 34 -6.48 -14.76 -7.75
N ARG A 35 -5.55 -14.96 -8.69
CA ARG A 35 -5.84 -15.69 -9.95
C ARG A 35 -6.24 -17.15 -9.72
N SER A 36 -5.74 -17.76 -8.64
CA SER A 36 -6.00 -19.15 -8.26
C SER A 36 -7.36 -19.36 -7.59
N ARG A 37 -8.07 -18.30 -7.19
CA ARG A 37 -9.30 -18.42 -6.41
C ARG A 37 -10.48 -18.79 -7.32
N LYS A 38 -11.13 -19.91 -7.00
CA LYS A 38 -12.26 -20.47 -7.79
C LYS A 38 -13.48 -19.55 -7.84
N ARG A 39 -13.76 -18.84 -6.74
CA ARG A 39 -14.87 -17.88 -6.64
C ARG A 39 -14.33 -16.50 -6.26
N PRO A 40 -14.23 -15.57 -7.22
CA PRO A 40 -13.77 -14.22 -6.95
C PRO A 40 -14.74 -13.48 -6.02
N PHE A 41 -14.20 -12.69 -5.09
CA PHE A 41 -14.96 -11.73 -4.32
C PHE A 41 -15.17 -10.44 -5.13
N PRO A 42 -16.37 -9.83 -5.05
CA PRO A 42 -16.57 -8.49 -5.56
C PRO A 42 -15.69 -7.50 -4.78
N TYR A 43 -15.20 -6.48 -5.48
CA TYR A 43 -14.49 -5.36 -4.89
C TYR A 43 -14.80 -4.10 -5.69
N ASP A 44 -14.77 -2.95 -5.03
CA ASP A 44 -14.95 -1.67 -5.71
C ASP A 44 -13.72 -1.31 -6.54
N LYS A 45 -13.85 -1.40 -7.87
CA LYS A 45 -12.78 -1.05 -8.81
C LYS A 45 -12.45 0.44 -8.78
N THR A 46 -13.42 1.31 -8.51
CA THR A 46 -13.20 2.76 -8.46
C THR A 46 -12.38 3.16 -7.25
N LEU A 47 -12.69 2.55 -6.10
CA LEU A 47 -11.91 2.70 -4.88
C LEU A 47 -10.50 2.10 -5.06
N TYR A 48 -10.39 0.90 -5.64
CA TYR A 48 -9.11 0.26 -5.89
C TYR A 48 -8.16 1.09 -6.78
N ARG A 49 -8.69 1.86 -7.74
CA ARG A 49 -7.89 2.77 -8.59
C ARG A 49 -7.14 3.83 -7.79
N GLN A 50 -7.61 4.20 -6.58
CA GLN A 50 -6.93 5.17 -5.73
C GLN A 50 -5.53 4.70 -5.29
N ARG A 51 -5.26 3.38 -5.32
CA ARG A 51 -3.93 2.80 -5.05
C ARG A 51 -2.85 3.36 -5.97
N HIS A 52 -3.20 3.78 -7.19
CA HIS A 52 -2.27 4.41 -8.13
C HIS A 52 -1.56 5.64 -7.55
N LYS A 53 -2.23 6.40 -6.68
CA LYS A 53 -1.62 7.55 -5.99
C LYS A 53 -0.45 7.12 -5.09
N VAL A 54 -0.64 6.03 -4.37
CA VAL A 54 0.38 5.45 -3.49
C VAL A 54 1.51 4.82 -4.32
N GLU A 55 1.18 4.15 -5.43
CA GLU A 55 2.19 3.61 -6.35
C GLU A 55 3.05 4.71 -6.97
N ASN A 56 2.45 5.83 -7.39
CA ASN A 56 3.17 6.99 -7.92
C ASN A 56 4.09 7.62 -6.86
N LEU A 57 3.63 7.73 -5.62
CA LEU A 57 4.46 8.18 -4.50
C LEU A 57 5.71 7.30 -4.36
N PHE A 58 5.55 5.98 -4.33
CA PHE A 58 6.68 5.06 -4.23
C PHE A 58 7.58 5.06 -5.47
N ALA A 59 7.01 5.24 -6.66
CA ALA A 59 7.80 5.36 -7.90
C ALA A 59 8.74 6.57 -7.81
N LYS A 60 8.20 7.75 -7.48
CA LYS A 60 9.00 8.97 -7.33
C LYS A 60 10.06 8.86 -6.23
N LEU A 61 9.73 8.23 -5.10
CA LEU A 61 10.72 7.98 -4.04
C LEU A 61 11.84 7.04 -4.49
N LYS A 62 11.56 6.11 -5.41
CA LYS A 62 12.55 5.18 -5.96
C LYS A 62 13.40 5.77 -7.08
N ASP A 63 13.06 6.94 -7.61
CA ASP A 63 13.96 7.67 -8.52
C ASP A 63 15.27 8.05 -7.80
N TRP A 64 15.21 8.22 -6.49
CA TRP A 64 16.37 8.44 -5.64
C TRP A 64 17.08 7.12 -5.41
N ARG A 65 18.19 6.88 -6.13
CA ARG A 65 18.97 5.64 -6.08
C ARG A 65 19.24 5.15 -4.65
N ARG A 66 19.59 6.07 -3.73
CA ARG A 66 19.85 5.75 -2.32
C ARG A 66 18.66 5.10 -1.61
N ILE A 67 17.44 5.58 -1.89
CA ILE A 67 16.20 5.05 -1.32
C ILE A 67 15.85 3.72 -1.97
N ALA A 68 15.95 3.63 -3.31
CA ALA A 68 15.61 2.42 -4.05
C ALA A 68 16.46 1.21 -3.65
N THR A 69 17.77 1.39 -3.47
CA THR A 69 18.69 0.30 -3.10
C THR A 69 18.79 0.08 -1.59
N ARG A 70 18.18 0.96 -0.77
CA ARG A 70 18.33 0.98 0.69
C ARG A 70 19.79 0.91 1.15
N TYR A 71 20.63 1.84 0.68
CA TYR A 71 22.05 1.86 1.07
C TYR A 71 22.27 2.06 2.58
N ASP A 72 21.37 2.77 3.23
CA ASP A 72 21.48 3.11 4.65
C ASP A 72 21.14 1.90 5.53
N ARG A 73 22.14 1.41 6.30
CA ARG A 73 21.94 0.31 7.27
C ARG A 73 21.16 0.74 8.51
N CYS A 74 21.26 2.01 8.89
CA CYS A 74 20.55 2.56 10.04
C CYS A 74 19.15 3.01 9.63
N ALA A 75 18.14 2.50 10.34
CA ALA A 75 16.73 2.83 10.06
C ALA A 75 16.45 4.33 10.18
N HIS A 76 17.09 5.03 11.14
CA HIS A 76 16.92 6.47 11.30
C HIS A 76 17.47 7.24 10.10
N THR A 77 18.67 6.90 9.62
CA THR A 77 19.28 7.55 8.45
C THR A 77 18.44 7.32 7.19
N PHE A 78 17.96 6.08 7.00
CA PHE A 78 17.07 5.75 5.88
C PHE A 78 15.76 6.54 5.93
N PHE A 79 15.14 6.66 7.10
CA PHE A 79 13.92 7.43 7.27
C PHE A 79 14.14 8.92 6.99
N SER A 80 15.23 9.51 7.51
CA SER A 80 15.59 10.89 7.20
C SER A 80 15.78 11.13 5.70
N ALA A 81 16.41 10.20 4.98
CA ALA A 81 16.56 10.29 3.52
C ALA A 81 15.20 10.25 2.79
N ILE A 82 14.26 9.41 3.26
CA ILE A 82 12.89 9.39 2.73
C ILE A 82 12.19 10.74 2.97
N CYS A 83 12.30 11.30 4.18
CA CYS A 83 11.71 12.60 4.49
C CYS A 83 12.25 13.71 3.58
N ILE A 84 13.57 13.77 3.38
CA ILE A 84 14.20 14.74 2.48
C ILE A 84 13.67 14.57 1.05
N ALA A 85 13.68 13.34 0.52
CA ALA A 85 13.17 13.10 -0.83
C ALA A 85 11.69 13.47 -0.96
N ALA A 86 10.86 13.14 0.04
CA ALA A 86 9.45 13.52 0.04
C ALA A 86 9.27 15.05 0.04
N THR A 87 10.01 15.79 0.86
CA THR A 87 9.98 17.26 0.85
C THR A 87 10.37 17.81 -0.52
N VAL A 88 11.45 17.31 -1.11
CA VAL A 88 11.90 17.80 -2.43
C VAL A 88 10.90 17.46 -3.54
N ILE A 89 10.28 16.28 -3.52
CA ILE A 89 9.37 15.83 -4.59
C ILE A 89 7.99 16.49 -4.52
N PHE A 90 7.48 16.78 -3.32
CA PHE A 90 6.08 17.19 -3.11
C PHE A 90 5.90 18.64 -2.65
N TRP A 91 6.99 19.33 -2.31
CA TRP A 91 6.93 20.71 -1.80
C TRP A 91 7.76 21.72 -2.59
N LEU A 92 8.85 21.28 -3.23
CA LEU A 92 9.66 22.11 -4.15
C LEU A 92 9.25 21.85 -5.60
#